data_AF-A0A2T7NQE2-F1
#
_entry.id   AF-A0A2T7NQE2-F1
#
_cell.length_a   1.000
_cell.length_b   1.000
_cell.length_c   1.000
_cell.angle_alpha   90.00
_cell.angle_beta   90.00
_cell.angle_gamma   90.00
#
_symmetry.space_group_name_H-M   'P 1'
#
loop_
_entity.id
_entity.type
_entity.pdbx_description
1 polymer ?
#
loop_
_entity_poly.entity_id
_entity_poly.type
_entity_poly.pdbx_seq_one_letter_code
_entity_poly.pdbx_strand_id
1 'polypeptide(L)'
;MMLYLWMMVQYNLKRHVYLLMGLTSQTGGLAAGEREFSLSCQPLERGYERLIDILELADEYQTEQVLSDCEQYMGTQIHLLGQRLSEDQMMLYLWMMAQYNLKLHLEVLMDLSSKKAVHRLLKSKYFNSVPPETMKELLVRRCKDLEKTFSRTND
;
A
#
# COMPACT_ATOMS: atom_id res chain seq x y z
N MET A 1 34.05 4.50 9.93
CA MET A 1 33.53 3.12 9.71
C MET A 1 32.00 3.07 9.78
N MET A 2 31.35 3.74 10.74
CA MET A 2 29.87 3.75 10.85
C MET A 2 29.11 4.34 9.64
N LEU A 3 29.63 5.38 8.97
CA LEU A 3 28.99 5.98 7.79
C LEU A 3 28.89 5.04 6.58
N TYR A 4 29.84 4.12 6.42
CA TYR A 4 29.87 3.18 5.28
C TYR A 4 28.83 2.06 5.44
N LEU A 5 28.66 1.57 6.67
CA LEU A 5 27.60 0.62 7.02
C LEU A 5 26.22 1.25 6.84
N TRP A 6 26.05 2.50 7.26
CA TRP A 6 24.78 3.22 7.08
C TRP A 6 24.45 3.43 5.59
N MET A 7 25.42 3.84 4.76
CA MET A 7 25.22 3.93 3.30
C MET A 7 24.91 2.58 2.64
N MET A 8 25.53 1.49 3.08
CA MET A 8 25.26 0.15 2.55
C MET A 8 23.85 -0.34 2.90
N VAL A 9 23.36 -0.04 4.10
CA VAL A 9 21.98 -0.38 4.52
C VAL A 9 20.97 0.37 3.67
N GLN A 10 21.14 1.69 3.53
CA GLN A 10 20.34 2.55 2.66
C GLN A 10 20.29 2.03 1.21
N TYR A 11 21.45 1.66 0.67
CA TYR A 11 21.56 1.16 -0.71
C TYR A 11 20.88 -0.18 -0.90
N ASN A 12 21.03 -1.12 0.04
CA ASN A 12 20.37 -2.43 -0.05
C ASN A 12 18.85 -2.33 0.10
N LEU A 13 18.36 -1.49 1.02
CA LEU A 13 16.93 -1.21 1.18
C LEU A 13 16.32 -0.64 -0.10
N LYS A 14 16.95 0.39 -0.68
CA LYS A 14 16.52 0.95 -1.97
C LYS A 14 16.52 -0.13 -3.06
N ARG A 15 17.57 -0.94 -3.15
CA ARG A 15 17.66 -2.02 -4.14
C ARG A 15 16.51 -3.02 -4.00
N HIS A 16 16.12 -3.40 -2.78
CA HIS A 16 15.00 -4.30 -2.55
C HIS A 16 13.65 -3.68 -2.95
N VAL A 17 13.47 -2.39 -2.67
CA VAL A 17 12.31 -1.63 -3.13
C VAL A 17 12.25 -1.56 -4.65
N TYR A 18 13.36 -1.24 -5.34
CA TYR A 18 13.41 -1.25 -6.81
C TYR A 18 13.14 -2.63 -7.41
N LEU A 19 13.62 -3.71 -6.78
CA LEU A 19 13.35 -5.08 -7.18
C LEU A 19 11.88 -5.45 -7.00
N LEU A 20 11.22 -4.98 -5.93
CA LEU A 20 9.78 -5.15 -5.74
C LEU A 20 8.95 -4.33 -6.74
N MET A 21 9.43 -3.14 -7.11
CA MET A 21 8.80 -2.28 -8.11
C MET A 21 9.00 -2.75 -9.56
N GLY A 22 9.80 -3.79 -9.81
CA GLY A 22 10.15 -4.23 -11.18
C GLY A 22 10.95 -3.20 -11.96
N LEU A 23 11.45 -2.15 -11.30
CA LEU A 23 12.26 -1.10 -11.89
C LEU A 23 13.71 -1.60 -11.94
N THR A 24 14.07 -2.33 -12.99
CA THR A 24 15.48 -2.46 -13.34
C THR A 24 16.01 -1.06 -13.64
N SER A 25 16.93 -0.58 -12.82
CA SER A 25 17.68 0.67 -13.04
C SER A 25 18.18 0.72 -14.50
N GLN A 26 17.51 1.51 -15.35
CA GLN A 26 18.04 1.85 -16.67
C GLN A 26 19.19 2.84 -16.45
N THR A 27 20.39 2.32 -16.26
CA THR A 27 21.61 3.06 -16.56
C THR A 27 22.15 2.55 -17.88
N GLY A 28 21.85 3.28 -18.96
CA GLY A 28 22.57 3.25 -20.22
C GLY A 28 21.84 2.60 -21.39
N GLY A 29 21.56 3.40 -22.43
CA GLY A 29 21.35 2.91 -23.80
C GLY A 29 20.12 3.49 -24.48
N LEU A 30 20.35 4.47 -25.36
CA LEU A 30 19.39 4.91 -26.38
C LEU A 30 18.78 3.72 -27.13
N ALA A 31 17.46 3.62 -27.14
CA ALA A 31 16.70 3.16 -28.31
C ALA A 31 15.21 3.46 -28.10
N ALA A 32 14.66 4.24 -29.03
CA ALA A 32 13.24 4.41 -29.22
C ALA A 32 12.55 3.06 -29.43
N GLY A 33 11.35 2.93 -28.88
CA GLY A 33 10.51 1.75 -29.06
C GLY A 33 9.56 1.65 -27.88
N GLU A 34 8.32 2.08 -28.10
CA GLU A 34 7.16 1.82 -27.28
C GLU A 34 7.20 0.36 -26.78
N ARG A 35 7.62 0.17 -25.53
CA ARG A 35 7.36 -1.09 -24.83
C ARG A 35 6.20 -0.81 -23.92
N GLU A 36 5.04 -1.25 -24.37
CA GLU A 36 3.89 -1.52 -23.50
C GLU A 36 4.40 -2.24 -22.26
N PHE A 37 4.41 -1.52 -21.14
CA PHE A 37 4.74 -2.08 -19.84
C PHE A 37 3.60 -3.03 -19.46
N SER A 38 3.71 -4.27 -19.93
CA SER A 38 2.86 -5.37 -19.51
C SER A 38 3.23 -5.70 -18.08
N LEU A 39 2.72 -4.91 -17.14
CA LEU A 39 2.63 -5.26 -15.73
C LEU A 39 1.73 -6.48 -15.64
N SER A 40 2.32 -7.67 -15.79
CA SER A 40 1.65 -8.91 -15.45
C SER A 40 1.36 -8.84 -13.95
N CYS A 41 0.14 -8.45 -13.63
CA CYS A 41 -0.41 -8.43 -12.28
C CYS A 41 -0.62 -9.89 -11.84
N GLN A 42 0.46 -10.63 -11.64
CA GLN A 42 0.39 -11.83 -10.82
C GLN A 42 0.36 -11.35 -9.36
N PRO A 43 -0.65 -11.74 -8.56
CA PRO A 43 -0.68 -11.42 -7.14
C PRO A 43 0.46 -12.21 -6.48
N LEU A 44 1.62 -11.58 -6.36
CA LEU A 44 2.72 -12.13 -5.59
C LEU A 44 2.34 -11.99 -4.12
N GLU A 45 1.73 -13.04 -3.56
CA GLU A 45 1.53 -13.17 -2.10
C GLU A 45 2.85 -12.94 -1.33
N ARG A 46 4.01 -13.24 -1.95
CA ARG A 46 5.36 -12.99 -1.41
C ARG A 46 5.88 -11.55 -1.54
N GLY A 47 5.24 -10.70 -2.34
CA GLY A 47 5.64 -9.30 -2.50
C GLY A 47 5.26 -8.46 -1.29
N TYR A 48 4.14 -8.81 -0.67
CA TYR A 48 3.59 -8.14 0.50
C TYR A 48 4.40 -8.40 1.76
N GLU A 49 4.81 -9.65 2.01
CA GLU A 49 5.65 -10.01 3.16
C GLU A 49 6.97 -9.23 3.12
N ARG A 50 7.61 -9.14 1.95
CA ARG A 50 8.83 -8.34 1.77
C ARG A 50 8.60 -6.84 1.94
N LEU A 51 7.41 -6.32 1.60
CA LEU A 51 7.09 -4.92 1.81
C LEU A 51 7.00 -4.58 3.30
N ILE A 52 6.47 -5.50 4.12
CA ILE A 52 6.44 -5.36 5.58
C ILE A 52 7.87 -5.31 6.12
N ASP A 53 8.71 -6.28 5.75
CA ASP A 53 10.12 -6.33 6.19
C ASP A 53 10.86 -5.03 5.84
N ILE A 54 10.63 -4.50 4.64
CA ILE A 54 11.25 -3.25 4.18
C ILE A 54 10.74 -2.05 4.97
N LEU A 55 9.43 -1.96 5.23
CA LEU A 55 8.86 -0.86 6.02
C LEU A 55 9.38 -0.89 7.46
N GLU A 56 9.47 -2.07 8.07
CA GLU A 56 10.03 -2.26 9.41
C GLU A 56 11.49 -1.82 9.48
N LEU A 57 12.33 -2.27 8.54
CA LEU A 57 13.73 -1.84 8.46
C LEU A 57 13.85 -0.35 8.14
N ALA A 58 12.99 0.20 7.28
CA ALA A 58 13.01 1.62 6.94
C ALA A 58 12.66 2.49 8.15
N ASP A 59 11.70 2.07 8.97
CA ASP A 59 11.36 2.72 10.23
C ASP A 59 12.51 2.60 11.25
N GLU A 60 13.07 1.40 11.43
CA GLU A 60 14.19 1.14 12.35
C GLU A 60 15.43 1.99 12.02
N TYR A 61 15.78 2.07 10.72
CA TYR A 61 16.92 2.85 10.25
C TYR A 61 16.59 4.31 9.91
N GLN A 62 15.38 4.79 10.21
CA GLN A 62 14.91 6.16 9.96
C GLN A 62 15.14 6.63 8.52
N THR A 63 14.75 5.77 7.57
CA THR A 63 14.95 5.97 6.14
C THR A 63 13.70 6.52 5.48
N GLU A 64 13.46 7.83 5.64
CA GLU A 64 12.27 8.50 5.12
C GLU A 64 12.07 8.31 3.61
N GLN A 65 13.16 8.29 2.83
CA GLN A 65 13.09 8.09 1.38
C GLN A 65 12.50 6.72 1.03
N VAL A 66 12.87 5.66 1.75
CA VAL A 66 12.40 4.29 1.49
C VAL A 66 10.94 4.15 1.91
N LEU A 67 10.53 4.81 3.00
CA LEU A 67 9.12 4.89 3.40
C LEU A 67 8.29 5.59 2.31
N SER A 68 8.78 6.70 1.77
CA SER A 68 8.14 7.41 0.66
C SER A 68 8.04 6.55 -0.61
N ASP A 69 9.09 5.80 -0.95
CA ASP A 69 9.10 4.92 -2.12
C ASP A 69 8.09 3.77 -1.95
N CYS A 70 7.98 3.22 -0.74
CA CYS A 70 7.00 2.18 -0.40
C CYS A 70 5.56 2.73 -0.43
N GLU A 71 5.35 3.94 0.06
CA GLU A 71 4.05 4.63 0.00
C GLU A 71 3.62 4.85 -1.45
N GLN A 72 4.52 5.31 -2.33
CA GLN A 72 4.25 5.46 -3.75
C GLN A 72 3.94 4.12 -4.44
N TYR A 73 4.67 3.06 -4.11
CA TYR A 73 4.39 1.72 -4.64
C TYR A 73 2.97 1.28 -4.25
N MET A 74 2.61 1.38 -2.97
CA MET A 74 1.25 1.04 -2.51
C MET A 74 0.20 1.91 -3.21
N GLY A 75 0.44 3.20 -3.35
CA GLY A 75 -0.43 4.12 -4.08
C GLY A 75 -0.66 3.71 -5.53
N THR A 76 0.41 3.29 -6.21
CA THR A 76 0.35 2.79 -7.59
C THR A 76 -0.49 1.52 -7.67
N GLN A 77 -0.32 0.57 -6.74
CA GLN A 77 -1.15 -0.63 -6.67
C GLN A 77 -2.61 -0.31 -6.39
N ILE A 78 -2.88 0.65 -5.50
CA ILE A 78 -4.24 1.12 -5.20
C ILE A 78 -4.88 1.74 -6.44
N HIS A 79 -4.14 2.54 -7.19
CA HIS A 79 -4.65 3.18 -8.40
C HIS A 79 -4.90 2.17 -9.54
N LEU A 80 -3.96 1.25 -9.76
CA LEU A 80 -4.06 0.24 -10.83
C LEU A 80 -5.13 -0.81 -10.56
N LEU A 81 -5.23 -1.31 -9.33
CA LEU A 81 -6.17 -2.36 -8.97
C LEU A 81 -7.53 -1.79 -8.54
N GLY A 82 -7.56 -0.63 -7.87
CA GLY A 82 -8.78 0.03 -7.44
C GLY A 82 -9.72 -0.91 -6.70
N GLN A 83 -10.92 -1.14 -7.26
CA GLN A 83 -11.91 -2.06 -6.67
C GLN A 83 -11.55 -3.54 -6.74
N ARG A 84 -10.57 -3.92 -7.59
CA ARG A 84 -10.07 -5.29 -7.74
C ARG A 84 -9.11 -5.71 -6.63
N LEU A 85 -8.68 -4.78 -5.77
CA LEU A 85 -7.97 -5.13 -4.55
C LEU A 85 -8.80 -6.12 -3.74
N SER A 86 -8.14 -7.20 -3.32
CA SER A 86 -8.76 -8.15 -2.40
C SER A 86 -8.97 -7.51 -1.04
N GLU A 87 -9.94 -8.01 -0.28
CA GLU A 87 -10.19 -7.55 1.08
C GLU A 87 -8.94 -7.71 1.96
N ASP A 88 -8.18 -8.80 1.79
CA ASP A 88 -6.90 -8.99 2.50
C ASP A 88 -5.85 -7.94 2.15
N GLN A 89 -5.71 -7.58 0.87
CA GLN A 89 -4.77 -6.54 0.44
C GLN A 89 -5.18 -5.17 0.96
N MET A 90 -6.48 -4.83 0.93
CA MET A 90 -6.97 -3.56 1.47
C MET A 90 -6.67 -3.44 2.96
N MET A 91 -6.97 -4.48 3.73
CA MET A 91 -6.75 -4.48 5.18
C MET A 91 -5.26 -4.46 5.53
N LEU A 92 -4.44 -5.16 4.76
CA LEU A 92 -2.99 -5.12 4.91
C LEU A 92 -2.42 -3.73 4.65
N TYR A 93 -2.83 -3.08 3.56
CA TYR A 93 -2.39 -1.73 3.22
C TYR A 93 -2.87 -0.71 4.25
N LEU A 94 -4.10 -0.84 4.76
CA LEU A 94 -4.62 0.01 5.83
C LEU A 94 -3.78 -0.12 7.11
N TRP A 95 -3.42 -1.35 7.48
CA TRP A 95 -2.55 -1.60 8.61
C TRP A 95 -1.16 -0.97 8.39
N MET A 96 -0.50 -1.22 7.26
CA MET A 96 0.83 -0.64 6.97
C MET A 96 0.80 0.89 6.96
N MET A 97 -0.16 1.49 6.28
CA MET A 97 -0.28 2.95 6.19
C MET A 97 -0.56 3.59 7.55
N ALA A 98 -1.39 2.96 8.38
CA ALA A 98 -1.65 3.46 9.73
C ALA A 98 -0.43 3.28 10.65
N GLN A 99 0.25 2.13 10.60
CA GLN A 99 1.39 1.80 11.45
C GLN A 99 2.60 2.71 11.20
N TYR A 100 2.92 2.94 9.92
CA TYR A 100 4.08 3.75 9.51
C TYR A 100 3.70 5.21 9.17
N ASN A 101 2.50 5.66 9.57
CA ASN A 101 2.01 7.03 9.39
C ASN A 101 2.08 7.55 7.94
N LEU A 102 1.81 6.66 6.97
CA LEU A 102 1.80 6.94 5.53
C LEU A 102 0.41 7.47 5.14
N LYS A 103 0.32 8.75 4.76
CA LYS A 103 -0.97 9.46 4.59
C LYS A 103 -1.36 9.74 3.15
N LEU A 104 -0.42 9.72 2.21
CA LEU A 104 -0.60 10.19 0.84
C LEU A 104 -1.74 9.47 0.11
N HIS A 105 -1.87 8.16 0.35
CA HIS A 105 -2.86 7.31 -0.30
C HIS A 105 -3.88 6.71 0.66
N LEU A 106 -3.80 7.04 1.95
CA LEU A 106 -4.66 6.49 3.00
C LEU A 106 -6.13 6.84 2.75
N GLU A 107 -6.43 8.07 2.36
CA GLU A 107 -7.80 8.52 2.12
C GLU A 107 -8.45 7.77 0.94
N VAL A 108 -7.71 7.58 -0.15
CA VAL A 108 -8.18 6.81 -1.32
C VAL A 108 -8.45 5.35 -0.93
N LEU A 109 -7.55 4.76 -0.14
CA LEU A 109 -7.71 3.39 0.34
C LEU A 109 -8.92 3.25 1.28
N MET A 110 -9.14 4.23 2.16
CA MET A 110 -10.29 4.29 3.07
C MET A 110 -11.61 4.36 2.29
N ASP A 111 -11.67 5.15 1.22
CA ASP A 111 -12.85 5.28 0.37
C ASP A 111 -13.14 4.03 -0.47
N LEU A 112 -12.10 3.30 -0.88
CA LEU A 112 -12.27 2.01 -1.55
C LEU A 112 -12.73 0.93 -0.57
N SER A 113 -12.16 0.94 0.63
CA SER A 113 -12.46 -0.03 1.68
C SER A 113 -13.86 0.18 2.26
N SER A 114 -14.34 1.43 2.38
CA SER A 114 -15.66 1.74 2.93
C SER A 114 -16.79 1.15 2.07
N LYS A 115 -16.55 1.02 0.76
CA LYS A 115 -17.48 0.44 -0.21
C LYS A 115 -17.60 -1.08 -0.07
N LYS A 116 -16.59 -1.77 0.47
CA LYS A 116 -16.62 -3.21 0.69
C LYS A 116 -17.53 -3.57 1.86
N ALA A 117 -18.21 -4.71 1.75
CA ALA A 117 -19.11 -5.15 2.81
C ALA A 117 -18.31 -5.59 4.05
N VAL A 118 -18.73 -5.12 5.23
CA VAL A 118 -18.04 -5.36 6.51
C VAL A 118 -17.87 -6.86 6.79
N HIS A 119 -18.87 -7.69 6.46
CA HIS A 119 -18.76 -9.14 6.64
C HIS A 119 -17.64 -9.79 5.81
N ARG A 120 -17.19 -9.16 4.73
CA ARG A 120 -16.03 -9.62 3.94
C ARG A 120 -14.73 -9.14 4.55
N LEU A 121 -14.69 -7.89 5.02
CA LEU A 121 -13.54 -7.35 5.74
C LEU A 121 -13.25 -8.16 7.00
N LEU A 122 -14.28 -8.58 7.74
CA LEU A 122 -14.17 -9.44 8.94
C LEU A 122 -13.53 -10.81 8.66
N LYS A 123 -13.61 -11.30 7.43
CA LYS A 123 -12.96 -12.57 7.03
C LYS A 123 -11.47 -12.39 6.75
N SER A 124 -10.99 -11.16 6.66
CA SER A 124 -9.59 -10.89 6.38
C SER A 124 -8.71 -11.30 7.56
N LYS A 125 -7.56 -11.89 7.24
CA LYS A 125 -6.54 -12.22 8.24
C LYS A 125 -5.95 -10.99 8.93
N TYR A 126 -6.02 -9.81 8.30
CA TYR A 126 -5.48 -8.56 8.83
C TYR A 126 -6.52 -7.69 9.54
N PHE A 127 -7.78 -8.13 9.62
CA PHE A 127 -8.85 -7.31 10.21
C PHE A 127 -8.53 -6.86 11.64
N ASN A 128 -8.04 -7.78 12.46
CA ASN A 128 -7.69 -7.51 13.86
C ASN A 128 -6.33 -6.79 14.01
N SER A 129 -5.54 -6.71 12.94
CA SER A 129 -4.25 -6.03 12.94
C SER A 129 -4.39 -4.54 12.70
N VAL A 130 -5.43 -4.11 11.97
CA VAL A 130 -5.68 -2.68 11.70
C VAL A 130 -5.92 -1.94 13.02
N PRO A 131 -5.28 -0.78 13.24
CA PRO A 131 -5.49 0.02 14.44
C PRO A 131 -6.98 0.36 14.67
N PRO A 132 -7.47 0.29 15.91
CA PRO A 132 -8.88 0.55 16.24
C PRO A 132 -9.39 1.91 15.74
N GLU A 133 -8.54 2.93 15.76
CA GLU A 133 -8.83 4.29 15.29
C GLU A 133 -9.12 4.31 13.79
N THR A 134 -8.27 3.66 12.98
CA THR A 134 -8.43 3.55 11.53
C THR A 134 -9.68 2.74 11.20
N MET A 135 -9.91 1.64 11.92
CA MET A 135 -11.12 0.81 11.74
C MET A 135 -12.39 1.59 12.07
N LYS A 136 -12.38 2.35 13.17
CA LYS A 136 -13.50 3.20 13.58
C LYS A 136 -13.80 4.24 12.50
N GLU A 137 -12.79 4.92 11.98
CA GLU A 137 -12.97 5.89 10.90
C GLU A 137 -13.58 5.24 9.65
N LEU A 138 -13.11 4.05 9.27
CA LEU A 138 -13.61 3.31 8.11
C LEU A 138 -15.10 2.98 8.26
N LEU A 139 -15.49 2.45 9.42
CA LEU A 139 -16.88 2.09 9.70
C LEU A 139 -17.78 3.33 9.76
N VAL A 140 -17.31 4.44 10.36
CA VAL A 140 -18.05 5.70 10.41
C VAL A 140 -18.29 6.26 9.01
N ARG A 141 -17.28 6.25 8.13
CA ARG A 141 -17.44 6.66 6.73
C ARG A 141 -18.51 5.84 6.02
N ARG A 142 -18.46 4.52 6.18
CA ARG A 142 -19.46 3.62 5.60
C ARG A 142 -20.88 3.91 6.11
N CYS A 143 -21.06 4.14 7.42
CA CYS A 143 -22.37 4.49 7.98
C CYS A 143 -22.92 5.77 7.33
N LYS A 144 -22.09 6.83 7.20
CA LYS A 144 -22.48 8.08 6.54
C LYS A 144 -22.86 7.87 5.08
N ASP A 145 -22.15 7.00 4.36
CA ASP A 145 -22.47 6.70 2.96
C ASP A 145 -23.79 5.94 2.83
N LEU A 146 -24.04 4.97 3.71
CA LEU A 146 -25.31 4.24 3.76
C LEU A 146 -26.48 5.17 4.10
N GLU A 147 -26.31 6.06 5.08
CA GLU A 147 -27.32 7.07 5.44
C GLU A 147 -27.68 7.97 4.25
N LYS A 148 -26.68 8.52 3.53
CA LYS A 148 -26.92 9.32 2.32
C LYS A 148 -27.67 8.55 1.23
N THR A 149 -27.41 7.26 1.11
CA THR A 149 -28.03 6.41 0.10
C THR A 149 -29.49 6.12 0.47
N PHE A 150 -29.76 5.90 1.76
CA PHE A 150 -31.10 5.65 2.30
C PHE A 150 -31.99 6.89 2.24
N SER A 151 -31.45 8.08 2.52
CA SER A 151 -32.21 9.33 2.40
C SER A 151 -32.59 9.66 0.96
N ARG A 152 -31.78 9.27 -0.03
CA ARG A 152 -32.07 9.49 -1.46
C ARG A 152 -33.10 8.53 -2.06
N THR A 153 -33.40 7.42 -1.39
CA THR A 153 -34.36 6.42 -1.89
C THR A 153 -35.77 6.62 -1.34
N ASN A 154 -35.94 7.54 -0.39
CA ASN A 154 -37.22 7.90 0.23
C ASN A 154 -37.76 9.27 -0.23
N ASP A 155 -37.11 9.92 -1.20
CA ASP A 155 -37.60 11.07 -1.96
C ASP A 155 -38.05 10.61 -3.36
#